data_AF-A0A851F5T0-F1
#
_entry.id   AF-A0A851F5T0-F1
#
_cell.length_a   1.000
_cell.length_b   1.000
_cell.length_c   1.000
_cell.angle_alpha   90.00
_cell.angle_beta   90.00
_cell.angle_gamma   90.00
#
_symmetry.space_group_name_H-M   'P 1'
#
loop_
_entity.id
_entity.type
_entity.pdbx_description
1 polymer ?
#
loop_
_entity_poly.entity_id
_entity_poly.type
_entity_poly.pdbx_seq_one_letter_code
_entity_poly.pdbx_strand_id
1 'polypeptide(L)'
;EGRLQEVIENLLSLEKQTRTASDMVSTSRILVAIVKMCYEAKDWDALNENIILLSKRRSQLKQAVAKMVQQCCTYVEEITDLPVKLRLIDTLRMVTEGKIYVEIERARLTKTLATIKEQNGEVKEAASILQELQVETYGSMEKKERVEFILEQMRLCLAVKDYIRTQIISKKINTKFFQEENTEKLKLKYYNLMIQLDQHEGSYLSICKHYRAIYDTPCIQAESEKWQQALKSVVLYVILSPYDNEQSDLVHRISSDKKLEEIPKYKDLLKLFTTMELMRWSALVEEYGKELREGSLDSPATDVFGCTEEGEKRWKDLKNRVVEHNIRIMAKYYTRITMKRMAQLLDLSVDESEEFLSNLVVNKTIFAKVDRLAGIINFQRPKDPNNILNDWSHKLNSLMALVNKTTHLIAKEEMIHNLQ
;
A
#
# COMPACT_ATOMS: atom_id res chain seq x y z
N GLU A 1 23.74 17.79 49.36
CA GLU A 1 25.03 18.13 49.99
C GLU A 1 26.26 17.66 49.20
N GLY A 2 26.35 17.82 47.87
CA GLY A 2 27.60 17.63 47.10
C GLY A 2 28.35 16.28 47.18
N ARG A 3 27.98 15.36 48.07
CA ARG A 3 28.62 14.07 48.35
C ARG A 3 28.04 12.94 47.49
N LEU A 4 27.72 13.26 46.24
CA LEU A 4 27.15 12.28 45.31
C LEU A 4 28.14 11.14 45.05
N GLN A 5 29.43 11.47 44.89
CA GLN A 5 30.49 10.51 44.61
C GLN A 5 30.71 9.52 45.77
N GLU A 6 30.74 9.99 47.03
CA GLU A 6 30.88 9.11 48.21
C GLU A 6 29.70 8.14 48.36
N VAL A 7 28.49 8.62 48.08
CA VAL A 7 27.28 7.77 48.12
C VAL A 7 27.31 6.74 46.99
N ILE A 8 27.75 7.13 45.79
CA ILE A 8 27.92 6.21 44.66
C ILE A 8 28.98 5.16 44.99
N GLU A 9 30.12 5.52 45.56
CA GLU A 9 31.15 4.56 45.96
C GLU A 9 30.64 3.55 47.00
N ASN A 10 29.89 4.01 48.00
CA ASN A 10 29.23 3.14 48.97
C ASN A 10 28.24 2.20 48.30
N LEU A 11 27.40 2.69 47.38
CA LEU A 11 26.46 1.86 46.61
C LEU A 11 27.18 0.87 45.68
N LEU A 12 28.32 1.25 45.08
CA LEU A 12 29.14 0.35 44.26
C LEU A 12 29.80 -0.77 45.08
N SER A 13 30.09 -0.52 46.36
CA SER A 13 30.58 -1.55 47.29
C SER A 13 29.49 -2.57 47.62
N LEU A 14 28.25 -2.11 47.87
CA LEU A 14 27.07 -2.94 48.10
C LEU A 14 26.65 -3.70 46.84
N GLU A 15 26.76 -3.08 45.67
CA GLU A 15 26.55 -3.73 44.37
C GLU A 15 27.50 -4.92 44.21
N LYS A 16 28.78 -4.77 44.59
CA LYS A 16 29.76 -5.86 44.49
C LYS A 16 29.35 -7.05 45.36
N GLN A 17 28.92 -6.80 46.60
CA GLN A 17 28.50 -7.85 47.53
C GLN A 17 27.23 -8.58 47.06
N THR A 18 26.22 -7.81 46.66
CA THR A 18 24.93 -8.34 46.20
C THR A 18 25.04 -9.08 44.86
N ARG A 19 25.91 -8.61 43.96
CA ARG A 19 26.27 -9.31 42.72
C ARG A 19 26.98 -10.63 42.98
N THR A 20 27.94 -10.67 43.91
CA THR A 20 28.60 -11.94 44.30
C THR A 20 27.63 -12.90 44.98
N ALA A 21 26.65 -12.39 45.72
CA ALA A 21 25.59 -13.17 46.34
C ALA A 21 24.49 -13.61 45.36
N SER A 22 24.53 -13.17 44.10
CA SER A 22 23.50 -13.43 43.08
C SER A 22 22.08 -12.97 43.47
N ASP A 23 21.96 -11.99 44.37
CA ASP A 23 20.67 -11.45 44.79
C ASP A 23 20.13 -10.44 43.76
N MET A 24 19.21 -10.91 42.92
CA MET A 24 18.64 -10.14 41.82
C MET A 24 17.88 -8.89 42.28
N VAL A 25 17.13 -8.97 43.38
CA VAL A 25 16.24 -7.87 43.81
C VAL A 25 17.08 -6.73 44.38
N SER A 26 18.01 -7.06 45.27
CA SER A 26 18.89 -6.08 45.89
C SER A 26 19.80 -5.41 44.87
N THR A 27 20.40 -6.18 43.95
CA THR A 27 21.27 -5.63 42.90
C THR A 27 20.48 -4.69 41.99
N SER A 28 19.26 -5.06 41.57
CA SER A 28 18.40 -4.19 40.74
C SER A 28 18.05 -2.88 41.46
N ARG A 29 17.70 -2.95 42.76
CA ARG A 29 17.37 -1.78 43.56
C ARG A 29 18.57 -0.84 43.72
N ILE A 30 19.77 -1.39 43.92
CA ILE A 30 21.01 -0.60 44.03
C ILE A 30 21.31 0.12 42.71
N LEU A 31 21.20 -0.57 41.57
CA LEU A 31 21.41 0.05 40.25
C LEU A 31 20.39 1.18 40.00
N VAL A 32 19.10 0.94 40.29
CA VAL A 32 18.06 1.96 40.14
C VAL A 32 18.30 3.15 41.09
N ALA A 33 18.76 2.89 42.31
CA ALA A 33 19.09 3.95 43.27
C ALA A 33 20.27 4.81 42.79
N ILE A 34 21.32 4.22 42.23
CA ILE A 34 22.46 4.95 41.66
C ILE A 34 21.97 5.89 40.54
N VAL A 35 21.17 5.37 39.59
CA VAL A 35 20.62 6.17 38.49
C VAL A 35 19.70 7.28 39.02
N LYS A 36 18.84 6.98 40.00
CA LYS A 36 17.92 7.97 40.58
C LYS A 36 18.65 9.10 41.31
N MET A 37 19.71 8.78 42.06
CA MET A 37 20.51 9.80 42.75
C MET A 37 21.26 10.70 41.76
N CYS A 38 21.77 10.14 40.65
CA CYS A 38 22.41 10.93 39.60
C CYS A 38 21.40 11.85 38.89
N TYR A 39 20.16 11.36 38.67
CA TYR A 39 19.06 12.16 38.11
C TYR A 39 18.65 13.32 39.03
N GLU A 40 18.44 13.06 40.33
CA GLU A 40 18.06 14.09 41.32
C GLU A 40 19.15 15.14 41.51
N ALA A 41 20.43 14.75 41.37
CA ALA A 41 21.56 15.66 41.43
C ALA A 41 21.78 16.49 40.15
N LYS A 42 21.03 16.21 39.06
CA LYS A 42 21.21 16.78 37.72
C LYS A 42 22.63 16.62 37.14
N ASP A 43 23.37 15.61 37.60
CA ASP A 43 24.71 15.31 37.12
C ASP A 43 24.66 14.22 36.03
N TRP A 44 24.47 14.67 34.79
CA TRP A 44 24.25 13.81 33.63
C TRP A 44 25.51 13.11 33.14
N ASP A 45 26.68 13.72 33.33
CA ASP A 45 27.95 13.14 32.91
C ASP A 45 28.32 11.98 33.87
N ALA A 46 28.17 12.17 35.18
CA ALA A 46 28.30 11.09 36.15
C ALA A 46 27.29 9.96 35.93
N LEU A 47 26.06 10.30 35.51
CA LEU A 47 25.06 9.29 35.16
C LEU A 47 25.52 8.41 33.99
N ASN A 48 25.99 9.03 32.90
CA ASN A 48 26.44 8.31 31.70
C ASN A 48 27.65 7.41 31.99
N GLU A 49 28.63 7.92 32.75
CA GLU A 49 29.79 7.14 33.17
C GLU A 49 29.40 5.91 34.01
N ASN A 50 28.50 6.09 34.98
CA ASN A 50 28.03 5.01 35.83
C ASN A 50 27.24 3.96 35.03
N ILE A 51 26.40 4.37 34.07
CA ILE A 51 25.68 3.45 33.19
C ILE A 51 26.65 2.60 32.35
N ILE A 52 27.70 3.22 31.80
CA ILE A 52 28.75 2.52 31.03
C ILE A 52 29.51 1.55 31.95
N LEU A 53 29.90 2.00 33.14
CA LEU A 53 30.65 1.20 34.11
C LEU A 53 29.85 -0.03 34.55
N LEU A 54 28.61 0.17 35.01
CA LEU A 54 27.74 -0.88 35.55
C LEU A 54 27.35 -1.91 34.47
N SER A 55 27.25 -1.48 33.21
CA SER A 55 26.93 -2.36 32.10
C SER A 55 28.11 -3.15 31.53
N LYS A 56 29.35 -2.68 31.73
CA LYS A 56 30.60 -3.38 31.37
C LYS A 56 31.13 -4.28 32.48
N ARG A 57 30.61 -4.19 33.71
CA ARG A 57 31.03 -5.05 34.83
C ARG A 57 30.82 -6.54 34.50
N ARG A 58 31.88 -7.34 34.69
CA ARG A 58 31.86 -8.80 34.45
C ARG A 58 30.83 -9.48 35.36
N SER A 59 30.05 -10.39 34.80
CA SER A 59 29.04 -11.18 35.53
C SER A 59 27.91 -10.35 36.16
N GLN A 60 27.52 -9.24 35.55
CA GLN A 60 26.33 -8.51 36.01
C GLN A 60 25.05 -9.27 35.69
N LEU A 61 24.07 -9.22 36.60
CA LEU A 61 22.79 -9.90 36.43
C LEU A 61 21.96 -9.21 35.32
N LYS A 62 21.51 -10.00 34.33
CA LYS A 62 20.79 -9.48 33.15
C LYS A 62 19.53 -8.67 33.51
N GLN A 63 18.73 -9.17 34.45
CA GLN A 63 17.52 -8.48 34.93
C GLN A 63 17.83 -7.15 35.63
N ALA A 64 18.96 -7.08 36.34
CA ALA A 64 19.36 -5.87 37.04
C ALA A 64 19.74 -4.75 36.05
N VAL A 65 20.46 -5.09 34.98
CA VAL A 65 20.73 -4.16 33.87
C VAL A 65 19.44 -3.77 33.14
N ALA A 66 18.51 -4.70 32.92
CA ALA A 66 17.23 -4.41 32.27
C ALA A 66 16.41 -3.38 33.08
N LYS A 67 16.30 -3.56 34.40
CA LYS A 67 15.60 -2.62 35.29
C LYS A 67 16.27 -1.25 35.35
N MET A 68 17.60 -1.21 35.34
CA MET A 68 18.35 0.04 35.26
C MET A 68 18.04 0.79 33.96
N VAL A 69 18.11 0.12 32.80
CA VAL A 69 17.83 0.72 31.49
C VAL A 69 16.38 1.17 31.36
N GLN A 70 15.41 0.40 31.87
CA GLN A 70 13.99 0.79 31.90
C GLN A 70 13.76 2.10 32.67
N GLN A 71 14.40 2.23 33.84
CA GLN A 71 14.32 3.47 34.60
C GLN A 71 14.96 4.64 33.84
N CYS A 72 16.13 4.43 33.23
CA CYS A 72 16.76 5.45 32.40
C CYS A 72 15.88 5.88 31.22
N CYS A 73 15.18 4.95 30.58
CA CYS A 73 14.26 5.26 29.47
C CYS A 73 13.11 6.17 29.91
N THR A 74 12.60 5.97 31.13
CA THR A 74 11.56 6.85 31.71
C THR A 74 12.09 8.27 31.90
N TYR A 75 13.33 8.41 32.40
CA TYR A 75 13.96 9.72 32.56
C TYR A 75 14.24 10.42 31.21
N VAL A 76 14.57 9.67 30.15
CA VAL A 76 14.74 10.25 28.81
C VAL A 76 13.45 10.93 28.32
N GLU A 77 12.28 10.42 28.69
CA GLU A 77 10.99 11.02 28.33
C GLU A 77 10.73 12.32 29.12
N GLU A 78 11.11 12.37 30.40
CA GLU A 78 10.93 13.54 31.28
C GLU A 78 11.91 14.70 31.02
N ILE A 79 13.12 14.40 30.52
CA ILE A 79 14.14 15.42 30.27
C ILE A 79 13.73 16.30 29.09
N THR A 80 13.62 17.61 29.34
CA THR A 80 13.27 18.63 28.34
C THR A 80 14.49 19.17 27.58
N ASP A 81 15.70 19.02 28.12
CA ASP A 81 16.91 19.57 27.52
C ASP A 81 17.44 18.68 26.38
N LEU A 82 17.39 19.18 25.14
CA LEU A 82 17.78 18.47 23.91
C LEU A 82 19.21 17.89 23.92
N PRO A 83 20.27 18.65 24.23
CA PRO A 83 21.65 18.14 24.22
C PRO A 83 21.89 17.03 25.26
N VAL A 84 21.34 17.16 26.46
CA VAL A 84 21.43 16.13 27.50
C VAL A 84 20.66 14.87 27.09
N LYS A 85 19.48 15.04 26.49
CA LYS A 85 18.66 13.94 25.97
C LYS A 85 19.40 13.13 24.90
N LEU A 86 20.08 13.80 23.97
CA LEU A 86 20.87 13.14 22.91
C LEU A 86 22.03 12.33 23.50
N ARG A 87 22.82 12.91 24.43
CA ARG A 87 23.94 12.19 25.08
C ARG A 87 23.48 10.95 25.84
N LEU A 88 22.38 11.06 26.57
CA LEU A 88 21.83 9.93 27.33
C LEU A 88 21.34 8.82 26.40
N ILE A 89 20.67 9.18 25.30
CA ILE A 89 20.22 8.22 24.29
C ILE A 89 21.41 7.52 23.62
N ASP A 90 22.45 8.23 23.22
CA ASP A 90 23.63 7.63 22.60
C ASP A 90 24.34 6.66 23.56
N THR A 91 24.48 7.06 24.82
CA THR A 91 25.03 6.21 25.88
C THR A 91 24.21 4.94 26.06
N LEU A 92 22.87 5.06 26.11
CA LEU A 92 21.97 3.91 26.23
C LEU A 92 21.99 3.02 24.98
N ARG A 93 22.10 3.59 23.77
CA ARG A 93 22.22 2.82 22.52
C ARG A 93 23.52 2.00 22.47
N MET A 94 24.64 2.58 22.90
CA MET A 94 25.92 1.86 23.01
C MET A 94 25.83 0.72 24.05
N VAL A 95 25.19 0.98 25.19
CA VAL A 95 25.10 -0.01 26.27
C VAL A 95 24.13 -1.15 25.96
N THR A 96 23.13 -0.91 25.11
CA THR A 96 22.13 -1.91 24.71
C THR A 96 22.51 -2.71 23.46
N GLU A 97 23.60 -2.34 22.77
CA GLU A 97 24.08 -3.06 21.60
C GLU A 97 24.48 -4.51 21.93
N GLY A 98 23.95 -5.46 21.16
CA GLY A 98 24.25 -6.90 21.30
C GLY A 98 23.59 -7.61 22.49
N LYS A 99 22.70 -6.95 23.25
CA LYS A 99 22.05 -7.53 24.44
C LYS A 99 20.57 -7.84 24.20
N ILE A 100 20.26 -9.11 23.93
CA ILE A 100 18.91 -9.62 23.61
C ILE A 100 17.83 -9.19 24.63
N TYR A 101 18.18 -9.11 25.91
CA TYR A 101 17.23 -8.83 27.00
C TYR A 101 16.86 -7.34 27.17
N VAL A 102 17.49 -6.42 26.42
CA VAL A 102 17.18 -4.97 26.40
C VAL A 102 16.90 -4.44 24.99
N GLU A 103 16.65 -5.33 24.03
CA GLU A 103 16.38 -4.94 22.63
C GLU A 103 15.10 -4.11 22.46
N ILE A 104 14.07 -4.38 23.25
CA ILE A 104 12.81 -3.63 23.23
C ILE A 104 13.05 -2.17 23.64
N GLU A 105 13.78 -1.96 24.73
CA GLU A 105 14.11 -0.61 25.21
C GLU A 105 15.00 0.13 24.19
N ARG A 106 15.93 -0.59 23.54
CA ARG A 106 16.74 -0.02 22.44
C ARG A 106 15.88 0.44 21.29
N ALA A 107 14.86 -0.33 20.90
CA ALA A 107 13.93 0.06 19.85
C ALA A 107 13.18 1.36 20.21
N ARG A 108 12.64 1.45 21.43
CA ARG A 108 11.93 2.65 21.92
C ARG A 108 12.81 3.90 22.00
N LEU A 109 14.04 3.74 22.49
CA LEU A 109 15.04 4.82 22.50
C LEU A 109 15.37 5.29 21.07
N THR A 110 15.50 4.36 20.13
CA THR A 110 15.79 4.67 18.72
C THR A 110 14.61 5.39 18.05
N LYS A 111 13.37 5.03 18.38
CA LYS A 111 12.17 5.76 17.92
C LYS A 111 12.17 7.21 18.41
N THR A 112 12.50 7.40 19.67
CA THR A 112 12.56 8.73 20.30
C THR A 112 13.66 9.57 19.64
N LEU A 113 14.83 8.98 19.41
CA LEU A 113 15.93 9.64 18.71
C LEU A 113 15.55 10.06 17.29
N ALA A 114 14.90 9.16 16.53
CA ALA A 114 14.45 9.44 15.18
C ALA A 114 13.44 10.61 15.15
N THR A 115 12.53 10.66 16.13
CA THR A 115 11.55 11.75 16.27
C THR A 115 12.23 13.10 16.54
N ILE A 116 13.25 13.13 17.40
CA ILE A 116 14.02 14.35 17.70
C ILE A 116 14.80 14.80 16.46
N LYS A 117 15.48 13.89 15.77
CA LYS A 117 16.22 14.22 14.54
C LYS A 117 15.31 14.70 13.42
N GLU A 118 14.11 14.14 13.32
CA GLU A 118 13.09 14.62 12.39
C GLU A 118 12.65 16.06 12.70
N GLN A 119 12.43 16.40 13.97
CA GLN A 119 12.10 17.78 14.39
C GLN A 119 13.23 18.76 14.06
N ASN A 120 14.49 18.30 14.09
CA ASN A 120 15.66 19.09 13.69
C ASN A 120 15.84 19.18 12.16
N GLY A 121 15.00 18.53 11.36
CA GLY A 121 15.10 18.51 9.90
C GLY A 121 16.09 17.49 9.32
N GLU A 122 16.75 16.69 10.16
CA GLU A 122 17.72 15.65 9.77
C GLU A 122 17.02 14.32 9.39
N VAL A 123 16.06 14.40 8.47
CA VAL A 123 15.18 13.26 8.11
C VAL A 123 15.97 12.07 7.54
N LYS A 124 17.07 12.32 6.82
CA LYS A 124 17.94 11.27 6.25
C LYS A 124 18.62 10.44 7.32
N GLU A 125 19.15 11.10 8.36
CA GLU A 125 19.82 10.41 9.47
C GLU A 125 18.81 9.66 10.32
N ALA A 126 17.64 10.26 10.57
CA ALA A 126 16.53 9.60 11.26
C ALA A 126 16.12 8.30 10.55
N ALA A 127 16.00 8.33 9.22
CA ALA A 127 15.67 7.15 8.42
C ALA A 127 16.75 6.06 8.50
N SER A 128 18.03 6.43 8.40
CA SER A 128 19.15 5.45 8.49
C SER A 128 19.19 4.79 9.86
N ILE A 129 19.10 5.58 10.94
CA ILE A 129 19.13 5.09 12.32
C ILE A 129 17.98 4.13 12.60
N LEU A 130 16.77 4.48 12.15
CA LEU A 130 15.61 3.62 12.36
C LEU A 130 15.68 2.35 11.50
N GLN A 131 16.31 2.41 10.33
CA GLN A 131 16.45 1.28 9.41
C GLN A 131 17.50 0.24 9.85
N GLU A 132 18.59 0.67 10.49
CA GLU A 132 19.61 -0.23 11.07
C GLU A 132 18.99 -1.23 12.07
N LEU A 133 17.91 -0.79 12.73
CA LEU A 133 17.21 -1.60 13.71
C LEU A 133 16.23 -2.56 13.00
N GLN A 134 16.63 -3.82 12.89
CA GLN A 134 15.82 -4.89 12.29
C GLN A 134 14.77 -5.43 13.27
N VAL A 135 13.73 -4.64 13.53
CA VAL A 135 12.66 -4.94 14.50
C VAL A 135 11.94 -6.27 14.23
N GLU A 136 11.96 -6.77 12.98
CA GLU A 136 11.31 -8.05 12.63
C GLU A 136 11.89 -9.26 13.35
N THR A 137 13.18 -9.22 13.70
CA THR A 137 13.86 -10.35 14.35
C THR A 137 13.56 -10.44 15.84
N TYR A 138 12.98 -9.38 16.44
CA TYR A 138 12.67 -9.33 17.86
C TYR A 138 11.41 -10.12 18.19
N GLY A 139 11.59 -11.42 18.46
CA GLY A 139 10.51 -12.32 18.89
C GLY A 139 9.83 -11.91 20.20
N SER A 140 10.53 -11.17 21.06
CA SER A 140 10.05 -10.71 22.37
C SER A 140 9.11 -9.51 22.32
N MET A 141 8.99 -8.85 21.16
CA MET A 141 8.23 -7.61 21.02
C MET A 141 6.79 -7.89 20.57
N GLU A 142 5.84 -7.09 21.05
CA GLU A 142 4.44 -7.21 20.64
C GLU A 142 4.28 -6.97 19.14
N LYS A 143 3.40 -7.75 18.49
CA LYS A 143 3.16 -7.64 17.05
C LYS A 143 2.70 -6.22 16.64
N LYS A 144 1.85 -5.59 17.46
CA LYS A 144 1.32 -4.25 17.21
C LYS A 144 2.42 -3.19 17.22
N GLU A 145 3.26 -3.20 18.26
CA GLU A 145 4.41 -2.32 18.38
C GLU A 145 5.36 -2.54 17.19
N ARG A 146 5.59 -3.79 16.77
CA ARG A 146 6.43 -4.11 15.60
C ARG A 146 5.91 -3.46 14.33
N VAL A 147 4.62 -3.55 14.06
CA VAL A 147 4.01 -2.95 12.86
C VAL A 147 4.07 -1.43 12.94
N GLU A 148 3.83 -0.82 14.10
CA GLU A 148 3.98 0.64 14.28
C GLU A 148 5.40 1.12 13.95
N PHE A 149 6.42 0.38 14.37
CA PHE A 149 7.81 0.68 14.03
C PHE A 149 8.09 0.61 12.54
N ILE A 150 7.62 -0.44 11.87
CA ILE A 150 7.82 -0.61 10.42
C ILE A 150 7.08 0.50 9.65
N LEU A 151 5.90 0.92 10.11
CA LEU A 151 5.15 2.03 9.50
C LEU A 151 5.88 3.38 9.64
N GLU A 152 6.53 3.63 10.78
CA GLU A 152 7.37 4.83 10.93
C GLU A 152 8.61 4.78 10.02
N GLN A 153 9.24 3.62 9.87
CA GLN A 153 10.33 3.45 8.89
C GLN A 153 9.85 3.78 7.47
N MET A 154 8.69 3.26 7.05
CA MET A 154 8.11 3.56 5.74
C MET A 154 7.85 5.06 5.57
N ARG A 155 7.29 5.73 6.58
CA ARG A 155 6.99 7.17 6.54
C ARG A 155 8.26 8.01 6.37
N LEU A 156 9.32 7.70 7.13
CA LEU A 156 10.60 8.41 7.03
C LEU A 156 11.28 8.16 5.68
N CYS A 157 11.26 6.92 5.17
CA CYS A 157 11.80 6.60 3.84
C CYS A 157 11.05 7.33 2.72
N LEU A 158 9.72 7.45 2.83
CA LEU A 158 8.91 8.23 1.89
C LEU A 158 9.24 9.73 1.96
N ALA A 159 9.48 10.29 3.14
CA ALA A 159 9.91 11.68 3.30
C ALA A 159 11.29 11.93 2.64
N VAL A 160 12.18 10.94 2.64
CA VAL A 160 13.48 10.98 1.95
C VAL A 160 13.36 10.68 0.44
N LYS A 161 12.17 10.29 -0.04
CA LYS A 161 11.87 9.84 -1.41
C LYS A 161 12.64 8.59 -1.83
N ASP A 162 12.92 7.68 -0.89
CA ASP A 162 13.57 6.40 -1.16
C ASP A 162 12.52 5.29 -1.38
N TYR A 163 11.99 5.21 -2.61
CA TYR A 163 10.89 4.31 -2.96
C TYR A 163 11.30 2.83 -2.93
N ILE A 164 12.50 2.50 -3.42
CA ILE A 164 12.99 1.11 -3.48
C ILE A 164 13.07 0.52 -2.07
N ARG A 165 13.62 1.27 -1.11
CA ARG A 165 13.68 0.81 0.28
C ARG A 165 12.30 0.70 0.89
N THR A 166 11.40 1.64 0.61
CA THR A 166 10.02 1.59 1.10
C THR A 166 9.29 0.33 0.60
N GLN A 167 9.51 -0.09 -0.65
CA GLN A 167 8.96 -1.35 -1.17
C GLN A 167 9.52 -2.57 -0.45
N ILE A 168 10.83 -2.62 -0.21
CA ILE A 168 11.44 -3.72 0.55
C ILE A 168 10.85 -3.77 1.96
N ILE A 169 10.63 -2.60 2.57
CA ILE A 169 10.07 -2.49 3.90
C ILE A 169 8.60 -2.95 3.93
N SER A 170 7.81 -2.59 2.93
CA SER A 170 6.40 -2.96 2.82
C SER A 170 6.18 -4.48 2.83
N LYS A 171 7.09 -5.25 2.21
CA LYS A 171 7.02 -6.73 2.13
C LYS A 171 7.21 -7.42 3.47
N LYS A 172 7.74 -6.70 4.47
CA LYS A 172 7.99 -7.22 5.83
C LYS A 172 6.72 -7.26 6.69
N ILE A 173 5.71 -6.46 6.33
CA ILE A 173 4.42 -6.45 7.02
C ILE A 173 3.55 -7.57 6.42
N ASN A 174 3.06 -8.46 7.28
CA ASN A 174 2.11 -9.49 6.86
C ASN A 174 0.69 -8.91 6.81
N THR A 175 0.02 -9.00 5.66
CA THR A 175 -1.35 -8.50 5.46
C THR A 175 -2.38 -9.20 6.35
N LYS A 176 -2.09 -10.43 6.82
CA LYS A 176 -2.94 -11.16 7.78
C LYS A 176 -3.06 -10.45 9.12
N PHE A 177 -2.06 -9.66 9.52
CA PHE A 177 -2.09 -8.90 10.77
C PHE A 177 -3.25 -7.91 10.82
N PHE A 178 -3.62 -7.33 9.68
CA PHE A 178 -4.71 -6.35 9.58
C PHE A 178 -6.12 -6.95 9.62
N GLN A 179 -6.23 -8.27 9.81
CA GLN A 179 -7.49 -8.97 10.05
C GLN A 179 -7.81 -9.08 11.55
N GLU A 180 -6.83 -8.81 12.43
CA GLU A 180 -7.01 -8.83 13.89
C GLU A 180 -7.78 -7.58 14.38
N GLU A 181 -8.65 -7.75 15.39
CA GLU A 181 -9.40 -6.67 16.02
C GLU A 181 -8.45 -5.61 16.63
N ASN A 182 -8.86 -4.33 16.64
CA ASN A 182 -8.11 -3.19 17.20
C ASN A 182 -6.84 -2.73 16.42
N THR A 183 -6.71 -3.12 15.14
CA THR A 183 -5.61 -2.72 14.23
C THR A 183 -6.01 -1.69 13.16
N GLU A 184 -7.25 -1.19 13.19
CA GLU A 184 -7.85 -0.40 12.09
C GLU A 184 -7.08 0.89 11.78
N LYS A 185 -6.64 1.63 12.81
CA LYS A 185 -5.84 2.86 12.62
C LYS A 185 -4.50 2.58 11.93
N LEU A 186 -3.86 1.46 12.28
CA LEU A 186 -2.60 1.03 11.68
C LEU A 186 -2.80 0.56 10.24
N LYS A 187 -3.91 -0.15 9.99
CA LYS A 187 -4.33 -0.57 8.65
C LYS A 187 -4.51 0.64 7.72
N LEU A 188 -5.22 1.68 8.17
CA LEU A 188 -5.42 2.91 7.39
C LEU A 188 -4.08 3.62 7.12
N LYS A 189 -3.23 3.76 8.14
CA LYS A 189 -1.89 4.36 7.98
C LYS A 189 -1.04 3.58 6.98
N TYR A 190 -1.04 2.25 7.06
CA TYR A 190 -0.32 1.38 6.12
C TYR A 190 -0.77 1.61 4.68
N TYR A 191 -2.07 1.51 4.41
CA TYR A 191 -2.56 1.64 3.04
C TYR A 191 -2.36 3.05 2.48
N ASN A 192 -2.47 4.11 3.30
CA ASN A 192 -2.17 5.47 2.84
C ASN A 192 -0.71 5.63 2.40
N LEU A 193 0.25 5.05 3.15
CA LEU A 193 1.67 5.06 2.77
C LEU A 193 1.93 4.20 1.52
N MET A 194 1.25 3.07 1.39
CA MET A 194 1.33 2.21 0.19
C MET A 194 0.80 2.92 -1.05
N ILE A 195 -0.33 3.61 -0.94
CA ILE A 195 -0.90 4.38 -2.05
C ILE A 195 0.09 5.46 -2.51
N GLN A 196 0.72 6.18 -1.57
CA GLN A 196 1.72 7.20 -1.91
C GLN A 196 2.93 6.62 -2.66
N LEU A 197 3.36 5.41 -2.28
CA LEU A 197 4.43 4.69 -2.98
C LEU A 197 3.99 4.31 -4.39
N ASP A 198 2.90 3.56 -4.52
CA ASP A 198 2.43 3.02 -5.81
C ASP A 198 2.00 4.12 -6.78
N GLN A 199 1.55 5.27 -6.25
CA GLN A 199 1.22 6.47 -7.02
C GLN A 199 2.43 7.02 -7.77
N HIS A 200 3.62 6.98 -7.16
CA HIS A 200 4.85 7.39 -7.81
C HIS A 200 5.28 6.39 -8.91
N GLU A 201 5.08 5.09 -8.68
CA GLU A 201 5.41 4.06 -9.68
C GLU A 201 4.42 4.01 -10.84
N GLY A 202 3.19 4.50 -10.65
CA GLY A 202 2.12 4.41 -11.64
C GLY A 202 1.41 3.05 -11.66
N SER A 203 1.54 2.26 -10.59
CA SER A 203 0.93 0.94 -10.45
C SER A 203 -0.56 1.04 -10.05
N TYR A 204 -1.41 1.51 -10.96
CA TYR A 204 -2.83 1.78 -10.68
C TYR A 204 -3.63 0.57 -10.16
N LEU A 205 -3.29 -0.64 -10.61
CA LEU A 205 -3.95 -1.87 -10.16
C LEU A 205 -3.70 -2.15 -8.67
N SER A 206 -2.47 -1.93 -8.19
CA SER A 206 -2.11 -2.07 -6.77
C SER A 206 -2.83 -1.03 -5.93
N ILE A 207 -2.86 0.22 -6.40
CA ILE A 207 -3.60 1.32 -5.76
C ILE A 207 -5.08 0.96 -5.60
N CYS A 208 -5.71 0.40 -6.64
CA CYS A 208 -7.09 -0.06 -6.57
C CYS A 208 -7.32 -1.12 -5.47
N LYS A 209 -6.40 -2.09 -5.32
CA LYS A 209 -6.46 -3.11 -4.27
C LYS A 209 -6.31 -2.48 -2.87
N HIS A 210 -5.44 -1.48 -2.73
CA HIS A 210 -5.25 -0.76 -1.47
C HIS A 210 -6.47 0.07 -1.07
N TYR A 211 -7.06 0.83 -1.99
CA TYR A 211 -8.31 1.55 -1.72
C TYR A 211 -9.48 0.62 -1.41
N ARG A 212 -9.54 -0.55 -2.06
CA ARG A 212 -10.54 -1.57 -1.70
C ARG A 212 -10.34 -2.08 -0.27
N ALA A 213 -9.10 -2.37 0.13
CA ALA A 213 -8.83 -2.81 1.49
C ALA A 213 -9.13 -1.74 2.56
N ILE A 214 -9.00 -0.45 2.21
CA ILE A 214 -9.48 0.67 3.03
C ILE A 214 -11.01 0.62 3.14
N TYR A 215 -11.71 0.47 2.03
CA TYR A 215 -13.18 0.38 1.98
C TYR A 215 -13.74 -0.83 2.73
N ASP A 216 -13.04 -1.96 2.75
CA ASP A 216 -13.43 -3.16 3.51
C ASP A 216 -13.33 -2.95 5.04
N THR A 217 -12.77 -1.83 5.52
CA THR A 217 -12.59 -1.56 6.95
C THR A 217 -13.90 -1.08 7.59
N PRO A 218 -14.39 -1.71 8.68
CA PRO A 218 -15.66 -1.35 9.32
C PRO A 218 -15.77 0.14 9.71
N CYS A 219 -14.70 0.71 10.27
CA CYS A 219 -14.64 2.16 10.57
C CYS A 219 -14.97 3.06 9.37
N ILE A 220 -14.55 2.69 8.17
CA ILE A 220 -14.79 3.46 6.95
C ILE A 220 -16.22 3.23 6.46
N GLN A 221 -16.73 2.00 6.57
CA GLN A 221 -18.09 1.68 6.17
C GLN A 221 -19.16 2.34 7.05
N ALA A 222 -18.85 2.63 8.31
CA ALA A 222 -19.74 3.31 9.23
C ALA A 222 -19.88 4.82 8.93
N GLU A 223 -18.85 5.45 8.36
CA GLU A 223 -18.84 6.88 8.07
C GLU A 223 -19.20 7.18 6.61
N SER A 224 -20.33 7.87 6.40
CA SER A 224 -20.89 8.08 5.05
C SER A 224 -19.93 8.75 4.07
N GLU A 225 -19.19 9.76 4.51
CA GLU A 225 -18.30 10.53 3.65
C GLU A 225 -17.05 9.75 3.24
N LYS A 226 -16.50 8.95 4.16
CA LYS A 226 -15.24 8.24 3.94
C LYS A 226 -15.39 7.04 3.02
N TRP A 227 -16.47 6.25 3.15
CA TRP A 227 -16.67 5.14 2.21
C TRP A 227 -16.99 5.65 0.80
N GLN A 228 -17.69 6.77 0.65
CA GLN A 228 -17.93 7.38 -0.65
C GLN A 228 -16.63 7.82 -1.31
N GLN A 229 -15.72 8.48 -0.57
CA GLN A 229 -14.39 8.84 -1.10
C GLN A 229 -13.57 7.61 -1.48
N ALA A 230 -13.52 6.59 -0.63
CA ALA A 230 -12.78 5.36 -0.90
C ALA A 230 -13.33 4.66 -2.15
N LEU A 231 -14.65 4.55 -2.29
CA LEU A 231 -15.30 3.91 -3.42
C LEU A 231 -15.06 4.68 -4.73
N LYS A 232 -15.10 6.03 -4.70
CA LYS A 232 -14.75 6.87 -5.86
C LYS A 232 -13.31 6.63 -6.31
N SER A 233 -12.35 6.62 -5.38
CA SER A 233 -10.96 6.29 -5.69
C SER A 233 -10.84 4.91 -6.33
N VAL A 234 -11.53 3.89 -5.81
CA VAL A 234 -11.54 2.54 -6.40
C VAL A 234 -12.02 2.56 -7.85
N VAL A 235 -13.16 3.21 -8.13
CA VAL A 235 -13.72 3.28 -9.49
C VAL A 235 -12.78 4.02 -10.45
N LEU A 236 -12.13 5.09 -10.01
CA LEU A 236 -11.21 5.85 -10.86
C LEU A 236 -9.94 5.05 -11.18
N TYR A 237 -9.32 4.44 -10.17
CA TYR A 237 -8.09 3.68 -10.38
C TYR A 237 -8.30 2.37 -11.15
N VAL A 238 -9.47 1.72 -11.05
CA VAL A 238 -9.76 0.53 -11.86
C VAL A 238 -9.94 0.86 -13.35
N ILE A 239 -10.44 2.06 -13.67
CA ILE A 239 -10.57 2.53 -15.06
C ILE A 239 -9.21 2.97 -15.62
N LEU A 240 -8.37 3.61 -14.80
CA LEU A 240 -7.00 4.00 -15.19
C LEU A 240 -6.08 2.78 -15.39
N SER A 241 -6.34 1.67 -14.70
CA SER A 241 -5.51 0.48 -14.84
C SER A 241 -5.57 -0.11 -16.25
N PRO A 242 -4.44 -0.58 -16.82
CA PRO A 242 -4.42 -1.29 -18.09
C PRO A 242 -5.36 -2.50 -18.09
N TYR A 243 -5.84 -2.90 -19.27
CA TYR A 243 -6.71 -4.07 -19.34
C TYR A 243 -5.94 -5.36 -19.04
N ASP A 244 -6.38 -6.05 -18.00
CA ASP A 244 -5.90 -7.37 -17.61
C ASP A 244 -7.08 -8.21 -17.10
N ASN A 245 -6.89 -9.52 -17.01
CA ASN A 245 -7.89 -10.43 -16.44
C ASN A 245 -8.24 -10.04 -14.99
N GLU A 246 -7.25 -9.56 -14.23
CA GLU A 246 -7.48 -9.03 -12.88
C GLU A 246 -8.36 -7.78 -12.88
N GLN A 247 -8.13 -6.87 -13.83
CA GLN A 247 -8.93 -5.65 -13.99
C GLN A 247 -10.38 -6.01 -14.34
N SER A 248 -10.58 -6.98 -15.25
CA SER A 248 -11.91 -7.45 -15.64
C SER A 248 -12.68 -8.07 -14.47
N ASP A 249 -12.03 -8.86 -13.63
CA ASP A 249 -12.65 -9.42 -12.42
C ASP A 249 -12.97 -8.32 -11.38
N LEU A 250 -12.06 -7.35 -11.20
CA LEU A 250 -12.27 -6.21 -10.32
C LEU A 250 -13.47 -5.36 -10.74
N VAL A 251 -13.61 -5.00 -12.02
CA VAL A 251 -14.76 -4.17 -12.48
C VAL A 251 -16.09 -4.88 -12.27
N HIS A 252 -16.18 -6.20 -12.48
CA HIS A 252 -17.41 -6.96 -12.26
C HIS A 252 -17.74 -7.11 -10.76
N ARG A 253 -16.73 -7.23 -9.90
CA ARG A 253 -16.92 -7.23 -8.44
C ARG A 253 -17.37 -5.87 -7.92
N ILE A 254 -16.84 -4.78 -8.47
CA ILE A 254 -17.23 -3.42 -8.07
C ILE A 254 -18.63 -3.10 -8.59
N SER A 255 -18.98 -3.51 -9.82
CA SER A 255 -20.30 -3.24 -10.40
C SER A 255 -21.45 -4.01 -9.75
N SER A 256 -21.15 -5.13 -9.07
CA SER A 256 -22.11 -5.90 -8.28
C SER A 256 -22.31 -5.38 -6.85
N ASP A 257 -21.51 -4.41 -6.40
CA ASP A 257 -21.67 -3.82 -5.07
C ASP A 257 -22.89 -2.90 -5.01
N LYS A 258 -23.75 -3.12 -4.00
CA LYS A 258 -25.00 -2.39 -3.82
C LYS A 258 -24.78 -0.94 -3.38
N LYS A 259 -23.68 -0.66 -2.67
CA LYS A 259 -23.33 0.71 -2.25
C LYS A 259 -22.94 1.61 -3.41
N LEU A 260 -22.55 1.03 -4.55
CA LEU A 260 -22.28 1.80 -5.77
C LEU A 260 -23.58 2.37 -6.38
N GLU A 261 -24.74 1.79 -6.08
CA GLU A 261 -26.03 2.30 -6.56
C GLU A 261 -26.41 3.65 -5.95
N GLU A 262 -25.87 3.97 -4.77
CA GLU A 262 -26.07 5.26 -4.09
C GLU A 262 -25.32 6.40 -4.79
N ILE A 263 -24.35 6.08 -5.66
CA ILE A 263 -23.57 7.05 -6.42
C ILE A 263 -23.80 6.81 -7.92
N PRO A 264 -24.94 7.27 -8.48
CA PRO A 264 -25.36 6.93 -9.84
C PRO A 264 -24.34 7.35 -10.90
N LYS A 265 -23.67 8.49 -10.72
CA LYS A 265 -22.71 9.02 -11.72
C LYS A 265 -21.48 8.13 -11.91
N TYR A 266 -20.93 7.59 -10.83
CA TYR A 266 -19.78 6.67 -10.92
C TYR A 266 -20.22 5.26 -11.35
N LYS A 267 -21.46 4.86 -11.05
CA LYS A 267 -22.06 3.64 -11.60
C LYS A 267 -22.22 3.74 -13.11
N ASP A 268 -22.71 4.87 -13.62
CA ASP A 268 -22.87 5.10 -15.05
C ASP A 268 -21.51 5.13 -15.75
N LEU A 269 -20.51 5.78 -15.16
CA LEU A 269 -19.14 5.74 -15.66
C LEU A 269 -18.61 4.31 -15.75
N LEU A 270 -18.72 3.52 -14.67
CA LEU A 270 -18.28 2.13 -14.69
C LEU A 270 -19.10 1.29 -15.69
N LYS A 271 -20.39 1.57 -15.82
CA LYS A 271 -21.29 0.90 -16.76
C LYS A 271 -20.82 1.10 -18.19
N LEU A 272 -20.44 2.32 -18.57
CA LEU A 272 -19.88 2.63 -19.89
C LEU A 272 -18.66 1.75 -20.24
N PHE A 273 -17.77 1.50 -19.27
CA PHE A 273 -16.61 0.62 -19.47
C PHE A 273 -16.93 -0.87 -19.43
N THR A 274 -18.05 -1.28 -18.82
CA THR A 274 -18.51 -2.68 -18.82
C THR A 274 -19.34 -3.03 -20.06
N THR A 275 -20.11 -2.09 -20.59
CA THR A 275 -20.83 -2.26 -21.85
C THR A 275 -19.84 -2.29 -23.00
N MET A 276 -20.02 -3.22 -23.94
CA MET A 276 -19.16 -3.32 -25.12
C MET A 276 -19.63 -2.33 -26.20
N GLU A 277 -19.76 -1.06 -25.84
CA GLU A 277 -20.24 0.03 -26.69
C GLU A 277 -19.15 1.10 -26.90
N LEU A 278 -19.14 1.73 -28.08
CA LEU A 278 -18.16 2.75 -28.40
C LEU A 278 -18.41 4.02 -27.59
N MET A 279 -17.36 4.55 -26.96
CA MET A 279 -17.42 5.83 -26.24
C MET A 279 -16.74 6.93 -27.05
N ARG A 280 -17.41 8.09 -27.19
CA ARG A 280 -16.74 9.29 -27.72
C ARG A 280 -16.09 10.06 -26.59
N TRP A 281 -14.82 10.43 -26.80
CA TRP A 281 -14.05 11.12 -25.77
C TRP A 281 -14.65 12.50 -25.46
N SER A 282 -15.07 13.25 -26.49
CA SER A 282 -15.67 14.58 -26.30
C SER A 282 -16.92 14.58 -25.42
N ALA A 283 -17.82 13.61 -25.63
CA ALA A 283 -19.04 13.48 -24.83
C ALA A 283 -18.72 13.13 -23.36
N LEU A 284 -17.75 12.24 -23.15
CA LEU A 284 -17.29 11.86 -21.81
C LEU A 284 -16.68 13.06 -21.07
N VAL A 285 -15.89 13.90 -21.75
CA VAL A 285 -15.28 15.09 -21.14
C VAL A 285 -16.31 16.16 -20.80
N GLU A 286 -17.33 16.36 -21.63
CA GLU A 286 -18.37 17.35 -21.36
C GLU A 286 -19.24 16.97 -20.15
N GLU A 287 -19.59 15.68 -20.02
CA GLU A 287 -20.43 15.18 -18.94
C GLU A 287 -19.66 14.98 -17.63
N TYR A 288 -18.51 14.31 -17.67
CA TYR A 288 -17.78 13.90 -16.47
C TYR A 288 -16.61 14.83 -16.14
N GLY A 289 -16.14 15.68 -17.07
CA GLY A 289 -14.95 16.50 -16.87
C GLY A 289 -15.08 17.51 -15.73
N LYS A 290 -16.26 18.11 -15.56
CA LYS A 290 -16.54 19.05 -14.45
C LYS A 290 -16.51 18.35 -13.09
N GLU A 291 -17.09 17.17 -13.03
CA GLU A 291 -17.19 16.40 -11.78
C GLU A 291 -15.86 15.75 -11.38
N LEU A 292 -15.09 15.29 -12.36
CA LEU A 292 -13.79 14.65 -12.14
C LEU A 292 -12.70 15.65 -11.76
N ARG A 293 -12.71 16.87 -12.32
CA ARG A 293 -11.66 17.89 -12.06
C ARG A 293 -11.96 18.81 -10.88
N GLU A 294 -13.21 19.25 -10.72
CA GLU A 294 -13.56 20.25 -9.70
C GLU A 294 -14.07 19.60 -8.40
N GLY A 295 -14.52 18.34 -8.47
CA GLY A 295 -15.32 17.74 -7.40
C GLY A 295 -16.67 18.44 -7.28
N SER A 296 -17.63 17.82 -6.59
CA SER A 296 -18.94 18.45 -6.32
C SER A 296 -19.08 18.69 -4.82
N LEU A 297 -19.97 19.60 -4.42
CA LEU A 297 -20.16 20.00 -3.01
C LEU A 297 -20.55 18.83 -2.08
N ASP A 298 -21.16 17.76 -2.60
CA ASP A 298 -21.49 16.53 -1.85
C ASP A 298 -20.36 15.47 -1.88
N SER A 299 -19.22 15.81 -2.48
CA SER A 299 -18.20 14.85 -2.93
C SER A 299 -16.84 15.54 -3.03
N PRO A 300 -16.08 15.64 -1.92
CA PRO A 300 -14.75 16.24 -1.94
C PRO A 300 -13.91 15.57 -3.03
N ALA A 301 -13.21 16.40 -3.80
CA ALA A 301 -12.34 15.96 -4.87
C ALA A 301 -11.37 14.91 -4.31
N THR A 302 -11.49 13.68 -4.80
CA THR A 302 -10.37 12.77 -4.73
C THR A 302 -9.27 13.43 -5.55
N ASP A 303 -8.13 13.73 -4.91
CA ASP A 303 -6.91 14.41 -5.42
C ASP A 303 -6.25 13.70 -6.65
N VAL A 304 -7.03 12.84 -7.30
CA VAL A 304 -6.71 11.99 -8.43
C VAL A 304 -6.62 12.81 -9.72
N PHE A 305 -7.45 13.84 -9.92
CA PHE A 305 -7.43 14.67 -11.15
C PHE A 305 -7.26 16.18 -10.89
N GLY A 306 -6.68 16.57 -9.75
CA GLY A 306 -6.36 17.97 -9.49
C GLY A 306 -5.46 18.57 -10.58
N CYS A 307 -5.38 19.90 -10.66
CA CYS A 307 -4.49 20.63 -11.59
C CYS A 307 -2.99 20.53 -11.23
N THR A 308 -2.54 19.35 -10.83
CA THR A 308 -1.13 19.02 -10.57
C THR A 308 -0.55 18.28 -11.78
N GLU A 309 0.78 18.22 -11.88
CA GLU A 309 1.49 17.51 -12.95
C GLU A 309 1.08 16.02 -13.03
N GLU A 310 0.76 15.41 -11.89
CA GLU A 310 0.25 14.04 -11.81
C GLU A 310 -1.19 13.91 -12.29
N GLY A 311 -2.03 14.93 -12.06
CA GLY A 311 -3.41 14.95 -12.54
C GLY A 311 -3.50 15.05 -14.06
N GLU A 312 -2.63 15.85 -14.69
CA GLU A 312 -2.53 15.93 -16.15
C GLU A 312 -2.02 14.61 -16.75
N LYS A 313 -1.06 13.94 -16.08
CA LYS A 313 -0.61 12.60 -16.47
C LYS A 313 -1.75 11.58 -16.42
N ARG A 314 -2.58 11.60 -15.37
CA ARG A 314 -3.76 10.72 -15.24
C ARG A 314 -4.85 11.05 -16.22
N TRP A 315 -5.01 12.33 -16.59
CA TRP A 315 -5.97 12.74 -17.61
C TRP A 315 -5.59 12.20 -18.99
N LYS A 316 -4.29 12.26 -19.34
CA LYS A 316 -3.75 11.61 -20.54
C LYS A 316 -3.92 10.09 -20.49
N ASP A 317 -3.68 9.47 -19.34
CA ASP A 317 -3.85 8.02 -19.20
C ASP A 317 -5.33 7.60 -19.30
N LEU A 318 -6.27 8.39 -18.77
CA LEU A 318 -7.70 8.17 -18.95
C LEU A 318 -8.08 8.23 -20.44
N LYS A 319 -7.58 9.24 -21.17
CA LYS A 319 -7.77 9.33 -22.62
C LYS A 319 -7.24 8.07 -23.32
N ASN A 320 -6.04 7.63 -22.97
CA ASN A 320 -5.43 6.41 -23.50
C ASN A 320 -6.30 5.16 -23.24
N ARG A 321 -6.89 5.03 -22.05
CA ARG A 321 -7.76 3.90 -21.70
C ARG A 321 -9.08 3.89 -22.46
N VAL A 322 -9.67 5.06 -22.69
CA VAL A 322 -10.90 5.18 -23.51
C VAL A 322 -10.63 4.77 -24.95
N VAL A 323 -9.53 5.26 -25.55
CA VAL A 323 -9.18 4.85 -26.93
C VAL A 323 -8.80 3.37 -27.00
N GLU A 324 -8.09 2.84 -26.01
CA GLU A 324 -7.79 1.41 -25.90
C GLU A 324 -9.07 0.56 -25.81
N HIS A 325 -10.05 0.98 -25.00
CA HIS A 325 -11.35 0.32 -24.89
C HIS A 325 -12.09 0.29 -26.24
N ASN A 326 -12.12 1.42 -26.95
CA ASN A 326 -12.73 1.50 -28.28
C ASN A 326 -12.04 0.57 -29.30
N ILE A 327 -10.71 0.51 -29.30
CA ILE A 327 -9.96 -0.39 -30.18
C ILE A 327 -10.27 -1.86 -29.87
N ARG A 328 -10.39 -2.23 -28.59
CA ARG A 328 -10.75 -3.60 -28.19
C ARG A 328 -12.16 -3.99 -28.64
N ILE A 329 -13.11 -3.06 -28.55
CA ILE A 329 -14.46 -3.25 -29.09
C ILE A 329 -14.39 -3.42 -30.61
N MET A 330 -13.64 -2.56 -31.30
CA MET A 330 -13.49 -2.65 -32.75
C MET A 330 -12.90 -4.00 -33.17
N ALA A 331 -11.92 -4.52 -32.44
CA ALA A 331 -11.32 -5.82 -32.73
C ALA A 331 -12.29 -7.00 -32.60
N LYS A 332 -13.34 -6.88 -31.78
CA LYS A 332 -14.38 -7.90 -31.62
C LYS A 332 -15.45 -7.84 -32.72
N TYR A 333 -15.90 -6.64 -33.08
CA TYR A 333 -17.03 -6.45 -33.98
C TYR A 333 -16.63 -6.25 -35.45
N TYR A 334 -15.46 -5.66 -35.72
CA TYR A 334 -14.99 -5.39 -37.07
C TYR A 334 -13.95 -6.40 -37.51
N THR A 335 -14.13 -6.90 -38.72
CA THR A 335 -13.13 -7.75 -39.40
C THR A 335 -12.10 -6.90 -40.14
N ARG A 336 -12.61 -5.90 -40.87
CA ARG A 336 -11.85 -4.89 -41.60
C ARG A 336 -12.44 -3.51 -41.32
N ILE A 337 -11.58 -2.51 -41.14
CA ILE A 337 -11.98 -1.11 -40.98
C ILE A 337 -11.03 -0.20 -41.74
N THR A 338 -11.56 0.87 -42.34
CA THR A 338 -10.74 1.91 -42.97
C THR A 338 -10.12 2.84 -41.92
N MET A 339 -8.86 3.21 -42.09
CA MET A 339 -8.09 4.06 -41.17
C MET A 339 -8.80 5.40 -40.87
N LYS A 340 -9.35 6.05 -41.90
CA LYS A 340 -10.10 7.32 -41.77
C LYS A 340 -11.32 7.19 -40.86
N ARG A 341 -12.03 6.05 -40.95
CA ARG A 341 -13.18 5.79 -40.08
C ARG A 341 -12.74 5.51 -38.65
N MET A 342 -11.64 4.77 -38.47
CA MET A 342 -11.11 4.48 -37.13
C MET A 342 -10.67 5.76 -36.41
N ALA A 343 -9.93 6.64 -37.09
CA ALA A 343 -9.53 7.94 -36.55
C ALA A 343 -10.74 8.78 -36.09
N GLN A 344 -11.82 8.79 -36.88
CA GLN A 344 -13.07 9.48 -36.52
C GLN A 344 -13.76 8.88 -35.30
N LEU A 345 -13.69 7.56 -35.10
CA LEU A 345 -14.31 6.90 -33.95
C LEU A 345 -13.47 7.03 -32.67
N LEU A 346 -12.18 7.31 -32.79
CA LEU A 346 -11.26 7.51 -31.68
C LEU A 346 -11.08 9.00 -31.31
N ASP A 347 -11.62 9.93 -32.10
CA ASP A 347 -11.40 11.37 -31.98
C ASP A 347 -9.89 11.74 -31.97
N LEU A 348 -9.09 11.01 -32.77
CA LEU A 348 -7.64 11.18 -32.89
C LEU A 348 -7.24 11.49 -34.33
N SER A 349 -6.01 12.00 -34.51
CA SER A 349 -5.43 12.09 -35.85
C SER A 349 -5.12 10.70 -36.41
N VAL A 350 -4.96 10.62 -37.74
CA VAL A 350 -4.61 9.35 -38.42
C VAL A 350 -3.26 8.85 -37.93
N ASP A 351 -2.26 9.73 -37.80
CA ASP A 351 -0.90 9.37 -37.40
C ASP A 351 -0.84 8.88 -35.94
N GLU A 352 -1.48 9.59 -35.01
CA GLU A 352 -1.59 9.15 -33.61
C GLU A 352 -2.32 7.80 -33.50
N SER A 353 -3.38 7.60 -34.28
CA SER A 353 -4.12 6.33 -34.28
C SER A 353 -3.24 5.15 -34.74
N GLU A 354 -2.31 5.37 -35.69
CA GLU A 354 -1.35 4.35 -36.13
C GLU A 354 -0.35 4.02 -35.02
N GLU A 355 0.17 5.04 -34.33
CA GLU A 355 1.12 4.86 -33.22
C GLU A 355 0.48 4.10 -32.05
N PHE A 356 -0.73 4.50 -31.64
CA PHE A 356 -1.48 3.80 -30.58
C PHE A 356 -1.77 2.34 -30.93
N LEU A 357 -2.20 2.09 -32.17
CA LEU A 357 -2.47 0.73 -32.64
C LEU A 357 -1.20 -0.12 -32.64
N SER A 358 -0.07 0.46 -33.06
CA SER A 358 1.24 -0.22 -33.08
C SER A 358 1.67 -0.65 -31.68
N ASN A 359 1.56 0.26 -30.70
CA ASN A 359 1.87 -0.03 -29.30
C ASN A 359 1.01 -1.18 -28.74
N LEU A 360 -0.29 -1.19 -29.05
CA LEU A 360 -1.21 -2.24 -28.59
C LEU A 360 -0.95 -3.61 -29.24
N VAL A 361 -0.53 -3.63 -30.51
CA VAL A 361 -0.17 -4.86 -31.21
C VAL A 361 1.15 -5.43 -30.68
N VAL A 362 2.15 -4.58 -30.42
CA VAL A 362 3.43 -4.97 -29.81
C VAL A 362 3.22 -5.54 -28.40
N ASN A 363 2.36 -4.90 -27.60
CA ASN A 363 1.98 -5.37 -26.26
C ASN A 363 1.12 -6.64 -26.26
N LYS A 364 0.74 -7.15 -27.44
CA LYS A 364 -0.10 -8.35 -27.64
C LYS A 364 -1.50 -8.26 -27.01
N THR A 365 -1.98 -7.06 -26.67
CA THR A 365 -3.35 -6.83 -26.17
C THR A 365 -4.38 -7.16 -27.25
N ILE A 366 -4.08 -6.80 -28.50
CA ILE A 366 -4.91 -7.04 -29.67
C ILE A 366 -4.05 -7.49 -30.85
N PHE A 367 -4.67 -8.25 -31.76
CA PHE A 367 -4.07 -8.57 -33.04
C PHE A 367 -4.68 -7.67 -34.12
N ALA A 368 -3.84 -6.90 -34.80
CA ALA A 368 -4.23 -6.12 -35.96
C ALA A 368 -3.10 -6.08 -36.99
N LYS A 369 -3.45 -6.10 -38.27
CA LYS A 369 -2.54 -5.82 -39.39
C LYS A 369 -2.98 -4.54 -40.08
N VAL A 370 -2.06 -3.57 -40.18
CA VAL A 370 -2.30 -2.28 -40.80
C VAL A 370 -1.66 -2.26 -42.19
N ASP A 371 -2.46 -1.94 -43.21
CA ASP A 371 -1.97 -1.61 -44.54
C ASP A 371 -2.01 -0.08 -44.69
N ARG A 372 -0.83 0.55 -44.65
CA ARG A 372 -0.69 2.02 -44.66
C ARG A 372 -1.04 2.64 -46.01
N LEU A 373 -0.79 1.92 -47.11
CA LEU A 373 -0.98 2.47 -48.46
C LEU A 373 -2.45 2.34 -48.88
N ALA A 374 -3.10 1.22 -48.54
CA ALA A 374 -4.53 1.04 -48.76
C ALA A 374 -5.40 1.70 -47.66
N GLY A 375 -4.83 2.01 -46.50
CA GLY A 375 -5.56 2.56 -45.35
C GLY A 375 -6.55 1.59 -44.74
N ILE A 376 -6.24 0.29 -44.74
CA ILE A 376 -7.12 -0.79 -44.26
C ILE A 376 -6.48 -1.48 -43.05
N ILE A 377 -7.25 -1.64 -41.97
CA ILE A 377 -6.87 -2.40 -40.79
C ILE A 377 -7.67 -3.69 -40.75
N ASN A 378 -6.96 -4.80 -40.61
CA ASN A 378 -7.53 -6.14 -40.47
C ASN A 378 -7.30 -6.65 -39.04
N PHE A 379 -8.37 -6.92 -38.30
CA PHE A 379 -8.30 -7.53 -36.96
C PHE A 379 -8.33 -9.07 -37.01
N GLN A 380 -8.63 -9.64 -38.17
CA GLN A 380 -8.65 -11.10 -38.35
C GLN A 380 -7.23 -11.68 -38.39
N ARG A 381 -7.01 -12.72 -37.60
CA ARG A 381 -5.84 -13.59 -37.76
C ARG A 381 -5.88 -14.27 -39.14
N PRO A 382 -4.71 -14.44 -39.79
CA PRO A 382 -4.65 -15.24 -41.02
C PRO A 382 -5.24 -16.62 -40.72
N LYS A 383 -6.30 -16.99 -41.43
CA LYS A 383 -6.96 -18.28 -41.26
C LYS A 383 -6.26 -19.31 -42.12
N ASP A 384 -5.63 -20.27 -41.48
CA ASP A 384 -5.18 -21.50 -42.16
C ASP A 384 -6.39 -22.33 -42.59
N PRO A 385 -6.29 -23.11 -43.69
CA PRO A 385 -7.36 -24.02 -44.11
C PRO A 385 -7.85 -24.94 -42.98
N ASN A 386 -6.95 -25.39 -42.10
CA ASN A 386 -7.26 -26.19 -40.93
C ASN A 386 -8.20 -25.47 -39.95
N ASN A 387 -8.00 -24.17 -39.72
CA ASN A 387 -8.87 -23.39 -38.83
C ASN A 387 -10.29 -23.27 -39.40
N ILE A 388 -10.41 -23.14 -40.73
CA ILE A 388 -11.71 -23.11 -41.41
C ILE A 388 -12.44 -24.45 -41.27
N LEU A 389 -11.72 -25.55 -41.45
CA LEU A 389 -12.28 -26.90 -41.28
C LEU A 389 -12.68 -27.18 -39.83
N ASN A 390 -11.88 -26.72 -38.86
CA ASN A 390 -12.20 -26.84 -37.44
C ASN A 390 -13.44 -26.00 -37.08
N ASP A 391 -13.51 -24.74 -37.53
CA ASP A 391 -14.69 -23.87 -37.36
C ASP A 391 -15.95 -24.54 -37.93
N TRP A 392 -15.84 -25.15 -39.11
CA TRP A 392 -16.94 -25.85 -39.76
C TRP A 392 -17.35 -27.12 -39.01
N SER A 393 -16.39 -27.92 -38.56
CA SER A 393 -16.62 -29.11 -37.73
C SER A 393 -17.34 -28.77 -36.42
N HIS A 394 -16.92 -27.71 -35.71
CA HIS A 394 -17.60 -27.25 -34.50
C HIS A 394 -19.05 -26.81 -34.76
N LYS A 395 -19.31 -26.15 -35.89
CA LYS A 395 -20.68 -25.78 -36.29
C LYS A 395 -21.53 -27.01 -36.60
N LEU A 396 -20.97 -28.01 -37.27
CA LEU A 396 -21.69 -29.25 -37.59
C LEU A 396 -22.04 -30.05 -36.34
N ASN A 397 -21.11 -30.14 -35.38
CA ASN A 397 -21.37 -30.76 -34.08
C ASN A 397 -22.46 -30.00 -33.30
N SER A 398 -22.41 -28.67 -33.29
CA SER A 398 -23.42 -27.84 -32.63
C SER A 398 -24.80 -27.97 -33.29
N LEU A 399 -24.84 -28.05 -34.63
CA LEU A 399 -26.07 -28.28 -35.39
C LEU A 399 -26.68 -29.64 -35.07
N MET A 400 -25.87 -30.70 -35.07
CA MET A 400 -26.35 -32.05 -34.76
C MET A 400 -26.89 -32.13 -33.33
N ALA A 401 -26.19 -31.52 -32.35
CA ALA A 401 -26.66 -31.43 -30.98
C ALA A 401 -28.01 -30.68 -30.88
N LEU A 402 -28.17 -29.59 -31.64
CA LEU A 402 -29.42 -28.81 -31.66
C LEU A 402 -30.57 -29.60 -32.29
N VAL A 403 -30.32 -30.33 -33.38
CA VAL A 403 -31.32 -31.20 -34.02
C VAL A 403 -31.78 -32.29 -33.06
N ASN A 404 -30.85 -33.01 -32.41
CA ASN A 404 -31.18 -34.03 -31.41
C ASN A 404 -31.98 -33.46 -30.24
N LYS A 405 -31.60 -32.29 -29.73
CA LYS A 405 -32.37 -31.64 -28.66
C LYS A 405 -33.79 -31.29 -29.11
N THR A 406 -33.95 -30.85 -30.35
CA THR A 406 -35.25 -30.51 -30.93
C THR A 406 -36.13 -31.74 -31.11
N THR A 407 -35.59 -32.87 -31.58
CA THR A 407 -36.38 -34.12 -31.72
C THR A 407 -36.88 -34.64 -30.36
N HIS A 408 -36.04 -34.58 -29.32
CA HIS A 408 -36.47 -34.94 -27.96
C HIS A 408 -37.56 -34.00 -27.41
N LEU A 409 -37.47 -32.70 -27.71
CA LEU A 409 -38.51 -31.73 -27.32
C LEU A 409 -39.84 -32.00 -28.04
N ILE A 410 -39.81 -32.32 -29.34
CA ILE A 410 -41.01 -32.69 -30.12
C ILE A 410 -41.66 -33.94 -29.53
N ALA A 411 -40.88 -34.99 -29.26
CA ALA A 411 -41.41 -36.22 -28.66
C ALA A 411 -42.05 -35.98 -27.28
N LYS A 412 -41.49 -35.06 -26.49
CA LYS A 412 -42.06 -34.66 -25.20
C LYS A 412 -43.37 -33.90 -25.38
N GLU A 413 -43.44 -32.95 -26.31
CA GLU A 413 -44.68 -32.20 -26.59
C GLU A 413 -45.78 -33.09 -27.17
N GLU A 414 -45.44 -34.02 -28.05
CA GLU A 414 -46.40 -34.98 -28.62
C GLU A 414 -47.05 -35.85 -27.53
N MET A 415 -46.28 -36.28 -26.53
CA MET A 415 -46.83 -36.99 -25.37
C MET A 415 -47.80 -36.12 -24.55
N ILE A 416 -47.50 -34.83 -24.36
CA ILE A 416 -48.33 -33.92 -23.57
C ILE A 416 -49.61 -33.57 -24.32
N HIS A 417 -49.53 -33.30 -25.62
CA HIS A 417 -50.69 -32.99 -26.47
C HIS A 417 -51.60 -34.20 -26.70
N ASN A 418 -51.07 -35.42 -26.69
CA ASN A 418 -51.90 -36.63 -26.73
C ASN A 418 -52.54 -36.97 -25.36
N LEU A 419 -52.15 -36.30 -24.28
CA LEU A 419 -52.72 -36.43 -22.94
C LEU A 419 -53.76 -35.33 -22.62
N GLN A 420 -53.78 -34.23 -23.38
CA GLN A 420 -54.84 -33.21 -23.38
C GLN A 420 -55.95 -33.60 -24.35
#